data_AF-A0A5X1FF59-F1
#
_entry.id   AF-A0A5X1FF59-F1
#
_cell.length_a   1.000
_cell.length_b   1.000
_cell.length_c   1.000
_cell.angle_alpha   90.00
_cell.angle_beta   90.00
_cell.angle_gamma   90.00
#
_symmetry.space_group_name_H-M   'P 1'
#
loop_
_entity.id
_entity.type
_entity.pdbx_description
1 polymer ?
#
loop_
_entity_poly.entity_id
_entity_poly.type
_entity_poly.pdbx_seq_one_letter_code
_entity_poly.pdbx_strand_id
1 'polypeptide(L)'
;MYYIGFVFYALAFASYFFVNEVYEIINQSYLLAQVLTLIMGGIYLYPLIIFLFICVFSVKTENAKKIIDSQTKLAASVSVSLGLIGTFQGLTAMVSSIAKSMGGSSDMAEKMNSMLNAISAALSAMSYAFLTSILGVAVSVLLMLSLN
;
A
#
# COMPACT_ATOMS: atom_id res chain seq x y z
N MET A 1 14.21 -13.62 -19.48
CA MET A 1 13.29 -13.57 -18.33
C MET A 1 12.88 -12.13 -17.97
N TYR A 2 13.74 -11.11 -18.05
CA TYR A 2 13.35 -9.70 -17.82
C TYR A 2 12.20 -9.14 -18.68
N TYR A 3 12.06 -9.55 -19.94
CA TYR A 3 10.94 -9.10 -20.78
C TYR A 3 9.57 -9.57 -20.27
N ILE A 4 9.50 -10.73 -19.60
CA ILE A 4 8.26 -11.23 -18.98
C ILE A 4 7.89 -10.32 -17.80
N GLY A 5 8.89 -9.86 -17.06
CA GLY A 5 8.71 -8.90 -15.99
C GLY A 5 8.04 -7.59 -16.41
N PHE A 6 8.50 -7.05 -17.53
CA PHE A 6 7.91 -5.86 -18.13
C PHE A 6 6.44 -6.08 -18.53
N VAL A 7 6.10 -7.28 -19.03
CA VAL A 7 4.72 -7.66 -19.34
C VAL A 7 3.86 -7.64 -18.07
N PHE A 8 4.36 -8.12 -16.93
CA PHE A 8 3.62 -8.03 -15.66
C PHE A 8 3.42 -6.61 -15.17
N TYR A 9 4.41 -5.72 -15.31
CA TYR A 9 4.22 -4.29 -15.03
C TYR A 9 3.18 -3.66 -15.95
N ALA A 10 3.24 -3.94 -17.25
CA ALA A 10 2.28 -3.44 -18.22
C ALA A 10 0.87 -3.96 -17.95
N LEU A 11 0.73 -5.24 -17.57
CA LEU A 11 -0.55 -5.84 -17.17
C LEU A 11 -1.09 -5.25 -15.88
N ALA A 12 -0.25 -5.01 -14.88
CA ALA A 12 -0.65 -4.36 -13.63
C ALA A 12 -1.06 -2.90 -13.84
N PHE A 13 -0.39 -2.20 -14.75
CA PHE A 13 -0.81 -0.85 -15.15
C PHE A 13 -2.11 -0.88 -15.96
N ALA A 14 -2.26 -1.84 -16.86
CA ALA A 14 -3.49 -2.02 -17.63
C ALA A 14 -4.68 -2.39 -16.72
N SER A 15 -4.48 -3.24 -15.71
CA SER A 15 -5.55 -3.64 -14.80
C SER A 15 -6.14 -2.45 -14.03
N TYR A 16 -5.37 -1.39 -13.79
CA TYR A 16 -5.89 -0.14 -13.23
C TYR A 16 -6.94 0.54 -14.12
N PHE A 17 -6.85 0.43 -15.45
CA PHE A 17 -7.81 1.04 -16.39
C PHE A 17 -8.93 0.10 -16.82
N PHE A 18 -8.67 -1.21 -16.87
CA PHE A 18 -9.63 -2.21 -17.36
C PHE A 18 -10.48 -2.84 -16.26
N VAL A 19 -10.06 -2.77 -14.99
CA VAL A 19 -10.76 -3.40 -13.86
C VAL A 19 -11.19 -2.33 -12.86
N ASN A 20 -12.50 -2.08 -12.78
CA ASN A 20 -13.07 -1.04 -11.94
C ASN A 20 -12.75 -1.27 -10.45
N GLU A 21 -12.73 -2.52 -10.01
CA GLU A 21 -12.45 -2.91 -8.63
C GLU A 21 -11.01 -2.55 -8.24
N VAL A 22 -10.06 -2.68 -9.16
CA VAL A 22 -8.65 -2.30 -8.94
C VAL A 22 -8.53 -0.79 -8.83
N TYR A 23 -9.22 -0.06 -9.71
CA TYR A 23 -9.29 1.41 -9.66
C TYR A 23 -9.87 1.89 -8.33
N GLU A 24 -11.01 1.33 -7.91
CA GLU A 24 -11.68 1.70 -6.67
C GLU A 24 -10.82 1.45 -5.44
N ILE A 25 -10.18 0.28 -5.33
CA ILE A 25 -9.30 -0.04 -4.19
C ILE A 25 -8.13 0.93 -4.11
N ILE A 26 -7.48 1.24 -5.22
CA ILE A 26 -6.34 2.16 -5.25
C ILE A 26 -6.81 3.59 -4.92
N ASN A 27 -7.94 4.03 -5.47
CA ASN A 27 -8.47 5.36 -5.20
C ASN A 27 -8.94 5.52 -3.75
N GLN A 28 -9.59 4.51 -3.17
CA GLN A 28 -9.95 4.51 -1.75
C GLN A 28 -8.71 4.50 -0.85
N SER A 29 -7.68 3.73 -1.21
CA SER A 29 -6.40 3.74 -0.50
C SER A 29 -5.73 5.10 -0.55
N TYR A 30 -5.80 5.79 -1.70
CA TYR A 30 -5.29 7.15 -1.85
C TYR A 30 -6.06 8.17 -1.01
N LEU A 31 -7.39 8.08 -0.95
CA LEU A 31 -8.23 8.98 -0.16
C LEU A 31 -8.00 8.80 1.35
N LEU A 32 -7.85 7.56 1.83
CA LEU A 32 -7.63 7.29 3.24
C LEU A 32 -6.17 7.48 3.66
N ALA A 33 -5.22 7.02 2.84
CA ALA A 33 -3.81 6.89 3.18
C ALA A 33 -2.89 7.45 2.09
N GLN A 34 -3.11 8.71 1.72
CA GLN A 34 -2.42 9.39 0.61
C GLN A 34 -0.90 9.24 0.65
N VAL A 35 -0.27 9.54 1.79
CA VAL A 35 1.19 9.51 1.95
C VAL A 35 1.74 8.09 1.78
N LEU A 36 1.15 7.10 2.45
CA LEU A 36 1.59 5.71 2.34
C LEU A 36 1.39 5.16 0.93
N THR A 37 0.25 5.46 0.31
CA THR A 37 -0.07 5.03 -1.06
C THR A 37 0.92 5.60 -2.07
N LEU A 38 1.28 6.88 -1.94
CA LEU A 38 2.29 7.52 -2.79
C LEU A 38 3.69 6.92 -2.60
N ILE A 39 4.11 6.67 -1.36
CA ILE A 39 5.41 6.04 -1.08
C ILE A 39 5.46 4.63 -1.65
N MET A 40 4.41 3.82 -1.45
CA MET A 40 4.32 2.47 -2.00
C MET A 40 4.32 2.46 -3.54
N GLY A 41 3.62 3.40 -4.18
CA GLY A 41 3.67 3.59 -5.62
C GLY A 41 5.06 3.99 -6.13
N GLY A 42 5.76 4.86 -5.39
CA GLY A 42 7.16 5.21 -5.69
C GLY A 42 8.12 4.02 -5.57
N ILE A 43 7.96 3.22 -4.51
CA ILE A 43 8.73 1.98 -4.31
C ILE A 43 8.44 0.96 -5.41
N TYR A 44 7.20 0.89 -5.90
CA TYR A 44 6.86 0.03 -7.04
C TYR A 44 7.59 0.47 -8.32
N LEU A 45 7.70 1.77 -8.59
CA LEU A 45 8.38 2.28 -9.78
C LEU A 45 9.91 2.25 -9.69
N TYR A 46 10.48 2.25 -8.47
CA TYR A 46 11.93 2.35 -8.26
C TYR A 46 12.75 1.25 -8.97
N PRO A 47 12.44 -0.05 -8.84
CA PRO A 47 13.15 -1.11 -9.56
C PRO A 47 12.99 -1.01 -11.09
N LEU A 48 11.82 -0.54 -11.55
CA LEU A 48 11.55 -0.34 -12.97
C LEU A 48 12.44 0.76 -13.58
N ILE A 49 12.69 1.86 -12.84
CA ILE A 49 13.60 2.93 -13.28
C ILE A 49 15.04 2.42 -13.37
N ILE A 50 15.50 1.65 -12.39
CA ILE A 50 16.84 1.04 -12.40
C ILE A 50 16.98 0.10 -13.62
N PHE A 51 15.96 -0.71 -13.88
CA PHE A 51 15.95 -1.60 -15.03
C PHE A 51 16.01 -0.83 -16.36
N LEU A 52 15.20 0.23 -16.53
CA LEU A 52 15.26 1.09 -17.71
C LEU A 52 16.64 1.70 -17.91
N PHE A 53 17.27 2.17 -16.83
CA PHE A 53 18.62 2.75 -16.89
C PHE A 53 19.65 1.72 -17.37
N ILE A 54 19.62 0.50 -16.84
CA ILE A 54 20.53 -0.57 -17.27
C ILE A 54 20.29 -0.98 -18.74
N CYS A 55 19.04 -0.97 -19.19
CA CYS A 55 18.68 -1.26 -20.57
C CYS A 55 19.19 -0.17 -21.54
N VAL A 56 19.04 1.11 -21.18
CA VAL A 56 19.51 2.25 -21.99
C VAL A 56 21.03 2.28 -22.07
N PHE A 57 21.74 2.06 -20.97
CA PHE A 57 23.20 2.09 -20.95
C PHE A 57 23.87 0.77 -21.41
N SER A 58 23.09 -0.24 -21.84
CA SER A 58 23.57 -1.53 -22.34
C SER A 58 24.60 -2.24 -21.45
N VAL A 59 24.58 -1.97 -20.14
CA VAL A 59 25.49 -2.56 -19.15
C VAL A 59 25.01 -3.99 -18.84
N LYS A 60 25.25 -4.94 -19.75
CA LYS A 60 24.87 -6.35 -19.61
C LYS A 60 25.86 -7.13 -18.72
N THR A 61 26.19 -6.59 -17.56
CA THR A 61 27.11 -7.23 -16.60
C THR A 61 26.32 -8.06 -15.60
N GLU A 62 26.80 -9.26 -15.22
CA GLU A 62 26.14 -10.09 -14.18
C GLU A 62 25.92 -9.34 -12.86
N ASN A 63 26.82 -8.42 -12.53
CA ASN A 63 26.70 -7.56 -11.35
C ASN A 63 25.46 -6.66 -11.39
N ALA A 64 25.09 -6.13 -12.56
CA ALA A 64 23.89 -5.31 -12.72
C ALA A 64 22.62 -6.12 -12.46
N LYS A 65 22.59 -7.41 -12.87
CA LYS A 65 21.46 -8.31 -12.60
C LYS A 65 21.28 -8.60 -11.10
N LYS A 66 22.39 -8.87 -10.39
CA LYS A 66 22.36 -9.11 -8.93
C LYS A 66 21.87 -7.88 -8.16
N ILE A 67 22.22 -6.67 -8.63
CA ILE A 67 21.74 -5.43 -8.02
C ILE A 67 20.23 -5.29 -8.19
N ILE A 68 19.67 -5.50 -9.39
CA ILE A 68 18.21 -5.39 -9.60
C ILE A 68 17.44 -6.40 -8.74
N ASP A 69 17.89 -7.64 -8.69
CA ASP A 69 17.24 -8.69 -7.89
C ASP A 69 17.24 -8.32 -6.39
N SER A 70 18.39 -7.89 -5.86
CA SER A 70 18.51 -7.44 -4.48
C SER A 70 17.63 -6.21 -4.18
N GLN A 71 17.64 -5.20 -5.06
CA GLN A 71 16.85 -3.98 -4.90
C GLN A 71 15.35 -4.25 -5.00
N THR A 72 14.92 -5.18 -5.86
CA THR A 72 13.52 -5.61 -5.98
C THR A 72 13.06 -6.31 -4.71
N LYS A 73 13.87 -7.24 -4.17
CA LYS A 73 13.57 -7.93 -2.91
C LYS A 73 13.48 -6.96 -1.74
N LEU A 74 14.40 -6.01 -1.64
CA LEU A 74 14.36 -4.94 -0.63
C LEU A 74 13.10 -4.08 -0.78
N ALA A 75 12.78 -3.61 -2.00
CA ALA A 75 11.57 -2.83 -2.27
C ALA A 75 10.30 -3.60 -1.88
N ALA A 76 10.23 -4.89 -2.20
CA ALA A 76 9.12 -5.77 -1.83
C ALA A 76 8.99 -5.92 -0.30
N SER A 77 10.09 -6.09 0.43
CA SER A 77 10.07 -6.18 1.90
C SER A 77 9.68 -4.86 2.57
N VAL A 78 10.18 -3.73 2.05
CA VAL A 78 9.83 -2.39 2.57
C VAL A 78 8.35 -2.10 2.32
N SER A 79 7.81 -2.49 1.17
CA SER A 79 6.38 -2.31 0.87
C SER A 79 5.46 -3.03 1.87
N VAL A 80 5.76 -4.28 2.22
CA VAL A 80 5.02 -5.01 3.28
C VAL A 80 5.14 -4.30 4.62
N SER A 81 6.34 -3.84 4.97
CA SER A 81 6.61 -3.15 6.23
C SER A 81 5.81 -1.84 6.34
N LEU A 82 5.73 -1.07 5.26
CA LEU A 82 4.89 0.13 5.20
C LEU A 82 3.40 -0.19 5.33
N GLY A 83 2.95 -1.32 4.77
CA GLY A 83 1.58 -1.79 4.94
C GLY A 83 1.26 -2.11 6.39
N LEU A 84 2.18 -2.79 7.08
CA LEU A 84 2.06 -3.06 8.52
C LEU A 84 2.05 -1.78 9.36
N ILE A 85 2.86 -0.77 9.01
CA ILE A 85 2.84 0.54 9.67
C ILE A 85 1.45 1.20 9.51
N GLY A 86 0.88 1.15 8.31
CA GLY A 86 -0.49 1.63 8.06
C GLY A 86 -1.53 0.90 8.93
N THR A 87 -1.41 -0.43 9.04
CA THR A 87 -2.24 -1.24 9.95
C THR A 87 -2.11 -0.78 11.39
N PHE A 88 -0.88 -0.60 11.90
CA PHE A 88 -0.64 -0.13 13.26
C PHE A 88 -1.26 1.24 13.52
N GLN A 89 -1.13 2.18 12.57
CA GLN A 89 -1.71 3.51 12.68
C GLN A 89 -3.24 3.46 12.74
N GLY A 90 -3.88 2.69 11.85
CA GLY A 90 -5.33 2.54 11.84
C GLY A 90 -5.88 1.86 13.10
N LEU A 91 -5.22 0.80 13.58
CA LEU A 91 -5.59 0.15 14.85
C LEU A 91 -5.45 1.09 16.05
N THR A 92 -4.39 1.91 16.09
CA THR A 92 -4.20 2.91 17.17
C THR A 92 -5.31 3.97 17.15
N ALA A 93 -5.68 4.47 15.97
CA ALA A 93 -6.77 5.42 15.82
C ALA A 93 -8.14 4.83 16.20
N MET A 94 -8.36 3.54 15.89
CA MET A 94 -9.56 2.80 16.30
C MET A 94 -9.68 2.73 17.82
N VAL A 95 -8.62 2.29 18.52
CA VAL A 95 -8.61 2.21 19.99
C VAL A 95 -8.82 3.59 20.62
N SER A 96 -8.19 4.64 20.08
CA SER A 96 -8.38 6.01 20.56
C SER A 96 -9.83 6.49 20.43
N SER A 97 -10.49 6.15 19.31
CA SER A 97 -11.89 6.53 19.06
C SER A 97 -12.85 5.85 20.04
N ILE A 98 -12.65 4.55 20.30
CA ILE A 98 -13.45 3.79 21.27
C ILE A 98 -13.22 4.32 22.69
N ALA A 99 -11.96 4.56 23.08
CA ALA A 99 -11.63 5.09 24.40
C ALA A 99 -12.31 6.45 24.67
N LYS A 100 -12.39 7.32 23.66
CA LYS A 100 -13.10 8.61 23.75
C LYS A 100 -14.60 8.45 24.00
N SER A 101 -15.24 7.44 23.40
CA SER A 101 -16.67 7.17 23.67
C SER A 101 -16.94 6.62 25.06
N MET A 102 -15.95 6.00 25.71
CA MET A 102 -16.09 5.47 27.07
C MET A 102 -15.89 6.54 28.16
N GLY A 103 -15.24 7.66 27.84
CA GLY A 103 -14.99 8.76 28.77
C GLY A 103 -15.90 9.97 28.53
N GLY A 104 -17.14 9.94 29.02
CA GLY A 104 -18.00 11.14 29.01
C GLY A 104 -19.50 10.94 29.27
N SER A 105 -20.02 11.79 30.16
CA SER A 105 -21.41 12.17 30.47
C SER A 105 -22.46 11.12 30.90
N SER A 106 -23.39 11.58 31.76
CA SER A 106 -24.52 10.86 32.37
C SER A 106 -25.83 10.98 31.58
N ASP A 107 -25.86 11.76 30.49
CA ASP A 107 -27.03 11.96 29.65
C ASP A 107 -27.04 10.96 28.48
N MET A 108 -28.12 10.17 28.37
CA MET A 108 -28.23 9.05 27.42
C MET A 108 -28.17 9.51 25.95
N ALA A 109 -28.72 10.68 25.63
CA ALA A 109 -28.76 11.20 24.27
C ALA A 109 -27.37 11.63 23.75
N GLU A 110 -26.59 12.32 24.59
CA GLU A 110 -25.19 12.68 24.28
C GLU A 110 -24.32 11.43 24.16
N LYS A 111 -24.52 10.45 25.05
CA LYS A 111 -23.77 9.20 25.04
C LYS A 111 -24.04 8.38 23.78
N MET A 112 -25.28 8.35 23.29
CA MET A 112 -25.62 7.67 22.04
C MET A 112 -24.99 8.37 20.82
N ASN A 113 -24.98 9.70 20.78
CA ASN A 113 -24.34 10.47 19.71
C ASN A 113 -22.81 10.30 19.71
N SER A 114 -22.19 10.34 20.90
CA SER A 114 -20.75 10.05 21.09
C SER A 114 -20.37 8.64 20.63
N MET A 115 -21.20 7.64 20.95
CA MET A 115 -20.99 6.26 20.53
C MET A 115 -21.07 6.09 19.01
N LEU A 116 -22.07 6.69 18.35
CA LEU A 116 -22.20 6.65 16.89
C LEU A 116 -20.99 7.28 16.19
N ASN A 117 -20.53 8.41 16.70
CA ASN A 117 -19.34 9.09 16.16
C ASN A 117 -18.07 8.24 16.35
N ALA A 118 -17.90 7.59 17.51
CA ALA A 118 -16.77 6.72 17.77
C ALA A 118 -16.78 5.45 16.91
N ILE A 119 -17.95 4.85 16.68
CA ILE A 119 -18.09 3.69 15.79
C ILE A 119 -17.74 4.09 14.34
N SER A 120 -18.27 5.22 13.86
CA SER A 120 -17.96 5.72 12.51
C SER A 120 -16.45 5.99 12.35
N ALA A 121 -15.83 6.62 13.35
CA ALA A 121 -14.39 6.89 13.34
C ALA A 121 -13.56 5.58 13.40
N ALA A 122 -13.98 4.62 14.24
CA ALA A 122 -13.34 3.31 14.35
C ALA A 122 -13.42 2.52 13.03
N LEU A 123 -14.56 2.54 12.35
CA LEU A 123 -14.75 1.90 11.04
C LEU A 123 -13.85 2.52 9.97
N SER A 124 -13.76 3.85 9.92
CA SER A 124 -12.86 4.54 9.00
C SER A 124 -11.39 4.20 9.27
N ALA A 125 -10.99 4.11 10.54
CA ALA A 125 -9.64 3.74 10.94
C ALA A 125 -9.31 2.27 10.63
N MET A 126 -10.28 1.37 10.74
CA MET A 126 -10.15 -0.02 10.33
C MET A 126 -9.99 -0.14 8.81
N SER A 127 -10.79 0.60 8.03
CA SER A 127 -10.67 0.64 6.57
C SER A 127 -9.28 1.14 6.14
N TYR A 128 -8.74 2.15 6.81
CA TYR A 128 -7.37 2.63 6.60
C TYR A 128 -6.34 1.53 6.82
N ALA A 129 -6.42 0.84 7.96
CA ALA A 129 -5.51 -0.24 8.32
C ALA A 129 -5.54 -1.38 7.29
N PHE A 130 -6.74 -1.76 6.85
CA PHE A 130 -6.92 -2.87 5.93
C PHE A 130 -6.43 -2.54 4.51
N LEU A 131 -6.82 -1.37 3.98
CA LEU A 131 -6.43 -0.96 2.63
C LEU A 131 -4.93 -0.75 2.49
N THR A 132 -4.29 -0.13 3.48
CA THR A 132 -2.83 0.06 3.48
C THR A 132 -2.08 -1.27 3.54
N SER A 133 -2.59 -2.25 4.29
CA SER A 133 -2.02 -3.60 4.35
C SER A 133 -2.12 -4.34 3.02
N ILE A 134 -3.31 -4.33 2.40
CA ILE A 134 -3.54 -4.96 1.10
C ILE A 134 -2.63 -4.33 0.04
N LEU A 135 -2.55 -3.00 0.00
CA LEU A 135 -1.70 -2.30 -0.97
C LEU A 135 -0.24 -2.71 -0.82
N GLY A 136 0.28 -2.75 0.41
CA GLY A 136 1.67 -3.15 0.68
C GLY A 136 1.98 -4.59 0.27
N VAL A 137 1.07 -5.52 0.56
CA VAL A 137 1.23 -6.92 0.12
C VAL A 137 1.11 -7.05 -1.39
N ALA A 138 0.14 -6.37 -2.01
CA ALA A 138 -0.07 -6.41 -3.46
C ALA A 138 1.16 -5.88 -4.21
N VAL A 139 1.71 -4.73 -3.81
CA VAL A 139 2.93 -4.17 -4.41
C VAL A 139 4.11 -5.10 -4.23
N SER A 140 4.28 -5.71 -3.04
CA SER A 140 5.33 -6.68 -2.78
C SER A 140 5.27 -7.89 -3.71
N VAL A 141 4.07 -8.47 -3.87
CA VAL A 141 3.84 -9.62 -4.75
C VAL A 141 4.10 -9.23 -6.20
N LEU A 142 3.61 -8.07 -6.66
CA LEU A 142 3.84 -7.60 -8.02
C LEU A 142 5.33 -7.36 -8.31
N LEU A 143 6.09 -6.82 -7.35
CA LEU A 143 7.54 -6.65 -7.47
C LEU A 143 8.25 -8.00 -7.61
N MET A 144 7.91 -8.98 -6.76
CA MET A 144 8.50 -10.32 -6.81
C MET A 144 8.11 -11.10 -8.07
N LEU A 145 6.89 -10.94 -8.58
CA LEU A 145 6.45 -11.58 -9.82
C LEU A 145 7.10 -10.97 -11.06
N SER A 146 7.37 -9.68 -11.03
CA SER A 146 7.86 -8.95 -12.20
C SER A 146 9.38 -8.98 -12.36
N LEU A 147 10.18 -9.09 -11.30
CA LEU A 147 11.64 -8.91 -11.43
C LEU A 147 12.49 -10.03 -10.81
N ASN A 148 11.87 -11.19 -10.53
CA ASN A 148 12.53 -12.43 -10.11
C ASN A 148 12.76 -13.37 -11.31
#